data_AF-A0A1I2B8M0-F1
#
_entry.id   AF-A0A1I2B8M0-F1
#
_cell.length_a   1.000
_cell.length_b   1.000
_cell.length_c   1.000
_cell.angle_alpha   90.00
_cell.angle_beta   90.00
_cell.angle_gamma   90.00
#
_symmetry.space_group_name_H-M   'P 1'
#
loop_
_entity.id
_entity.type
_entity.pdbx_description
1 polymer ?
#
loop_
_entity_poly.entity_id
_entity_poly.type
_entity_poly.pdbx_seq_one_letter_code
_entity_poly.pdbx_strand_id
1 'polypeptide(L)'
;MIINKLSEILGRKKLKIVDVINETGVTRPTLTSLYYGNGKGISFDVLNKLCGYLSVTPGELFAYYDIDVVETVIDFESIDAVSMKEYSPFTGRIAFAQSKYPSFTFEGHLDDDRHKHEYDLALYIDLPRDKYLHMFPDDVIEDHIENLLFERIINELSKYDDQAELGSVTFFYSDDK
;
A
#
# COMPACT_ATOMS: atom_id res chain seq x y z
N MET A 1 -3.99 1.94 13.00
CA MET A 1 -2.88 1.35 12.23
C MET A 1 -1.52 1.91 12.64
N ILE A 2 -0.45 1.12 12.54
CA ILE A 2 0.94 1.57 12.74
C ILE A 2 1.67 1.53 11.40
N ILE A 3 2.27 2.66 11.00
CA ILE A 3 3.10 2.78 9.81
C ILE A 3 4.57 2.74 10.21
N ASN A 4 5.30 1.82 9.60
CA ASN A 4 6.74 1.65 9.79
C ASN A 4 7.53 2.53 8.82
N LYS A 5 8.32 3.46 9.35
CA LYS A 5 9.11 4.44 8.58
C LYS A 5 10.57 4.03 8.39
N LEU A 6 10.93 2.76 8.64
CA LEU A 6 12.32 2.31 8.56
C LEU A 6 12.93 2.54 7.18
N SER A 7 12.26 2.13 6.11
CA SER A 7 12.75 2.32 4.73
C SER A 7 12.98 3.80 4.40
N GLU A 8 12.04 4.66 4.78
CA GLU A 8 12.12 6.11 4.63
C GLU A 8 13.32 6.69 5.41
N ILE A 9 13.50 6.30 6.67
CA ILE A 9 14.62 6.74 7.50
C ILE A 9 15.96 6.33 6.89
N LEU A 10 16.09 5.09 6.43
CA LEU A 10 17.32 4.61 5.79
C LEU A 10 17.60 5.37 4.50
N GLY A 11 16.57 5.60 3.67
CA GLY A 11 16.68 6.40 2.45
C GLY A 11 17.18 7.82 2.72
N ARG A 12 16.54 8.53 3.65
CA ARG A 12 16.93 9.90 4.05
C ARG A 12 18.36 9.97 4.61
N LYS A 13 18.79 8.94 5.35
CA LYS A 13 20.15 8.83 5.91
C LYS A 13 21.17 8.21 4.95
N LYS A 14 20.75 7.79 3.74
CA LYS A 14 21.57 7.09 2.74
C LYS A 14 22.25 5.83 3.30
N LEU A 15 21.55 5.12 4.19
CA LEU A 15 22.03 3.88 4.82
C LEU A 15 21.54 2.67 4.05
N LYS A 16 22.40 1.66 3.88
CA LYS A 16 21.96 0.37 3.32
C LYS A 16 21.46 -0.51 4.45
N ILE A 17 20.42 -1.30 4.18
CA ILE A 17 19.90 -2.29 5.13
C ILE A 17 21.01 -3.24 5.63
N VAL A 18 21.99 -3.56 4.79
CA VAL A 18 23.13 -4.41 5.15
C VAL A 18 24.01 -3.77 6.23
N ASP A 19 24.23 -2.46 6.17
CA ASP A 19 25.02 -1.73 7.16
C ASP A 19 24.32 -1.77 8.52
N VAL A 20 23.01 -1.54 8.52
CA VAL A 20 22.18 -1.61 9.73
C VAL A 20 22.23 -3.00 10.36
N ILE A 21 22.16 -4.08 9.56
CA ILE A 21 22.27 -5.47 10.06
C ILE A 21 23.60 -5.66 10.80
N ASN A 22 24.70 -5.23 10.19
CA ASN A 22 26.04 -5.43 10.72
C ASN A 22 26.26 -4.65 12.03
N GLU A 23 25.80 -3.40 12.08
CA GLU A 23 26.06 -2.50 13.21
C GLU A 23 25.11 -2.75 14.39
N THR A 24 23.86 -3.13 14.12
CA THR A 24 22.85 -3.35 15.17
C THR A 24 22.83 -4.78 15.70
N GLY A 25 23.35 -5.73 14.93
CA GLY A 25 23.20 -7.17 15.20
C GLY A 25 21.76 -7.67 15.11
N VAL A 26 20.83 -6.87 14.58
CA VAL A 26 19.45 -7.31 14.28
C VAL A 26 19.51 -8.30 13.12
N THR A 27 18.84 -9.44 13.27
CA THR A 27 18.93 -10.50 12.27
C THR A 27 18.37 -10.03 10.92
N ARG A 28 18.97 -10.51 9.82
CA ARG A 28 18.53 -10.18 8.46
C ARG A 28 17.03 -10.44 8.24
N PRO A 29 16.44 -11.59 8.62
CA PRO A 29 15.00 -11.79 8.44
C PRO A 29 14.15 -10.74 9.17
N THR A 30 14.51 -10.40 10.41
CA THR A 30 13.81 -9.35 11.17
C THR A 30 13.91 -8.00 10.49
N LEU A 31 15.13 -7.58 10.11
CA LEU A 31 15.31 -6.25 9.54
C LEU A 31 14.71 -6.15 8.13
N THR A 32 14.81 -7.20 7.32
CA THR A 32 14.19 -7.26 5.99
C THR A 32 12.66 -7.20 6.09
N SER A 33 12.06 -7.94 7.02
CA SER A 33 10.62 -7.88 7.28
C SER A 33 10.18 -6.48 7.73
N LEU A 34 10.93 -5.83 8.62
CA LEU A 34 10.66 -4.44 9.02
C LEU A 34 10.86 -3.46 7.86
N TYR A 35 11.91 -3.61 7.06
CA TYR A 35 12.21 -2.69 5.96
C TYR A 35 11.11 -2.67 4.90
N TYR A 36 10.53 -3.84 4.58
CA TYR A 36 9.44 -3.98 3.62
C TYR A 36 8.05 -3.89 4.25
N GLY A 37 7.91 -3.44 5.51
CA GLY A 37 6.59 -3.29 6.15
C GLY A 37 5.88 -4.60 6.52
N ASN A 38 6.43 -5.77 6.18
CA ASN A 38 5.84 -7.10 6.41
C ASN A 38 5.96 -7.62 7.86
N GLY A 39 6.35 -6.76 8.81
CA GLY A 39 6.57 -7.15 10.21
C GLY A 39 5.26 -7.26 10.99
N LYS A 40 5.02 -8.41 11.63
CA LYS A 40 3.86 -8.61 12.54
C LYS A 40 4.04 -8.00 13.93
N GLY A 41 5.22 -7.46 14.20
CA GLY A 41 5.59 -6.90 15.50
C GLY A 41 7.11 -6.74 15.62
N ILE A 42 7.53 -6.02 16.65
CA ILE A 42 8.93 -5.75 16.96
C ILE A 42 9.14 -5.94 18.47
N SER A 43 10.25 -6.56 18.87
CA SER A 43 10.61 -6.64 20.28
C SER A 43 11.21 -5.31 20.75
N PHE A 44 11.11 -5.00 22.04
CA PHE A 44 11.72 -3.79 22.58
C PHE A 44 13.25 -3.78 22.45
N ASP A 45 13.91 -4.93 22.47
CA ASP A 45 15.36 -5.03 22.21
C ASP A 45 15.71 -4.57 20.79
N VAL A 46 14.98 -5.06 19.79
CA VAL A 46 15.19 -4.65 18.38
C VAL A 46 14.85 -3.17 18.20
N LEU A 47 13.73 -2.71 18.79
CA LEU A 47 13.35 -1.29 18.76
C LEU A 47 14.46 -0.41 19.36
N ASN A 48 14.98 -0.77 20.54
CA ASN A 48 16.04 -0.03 21.22
C ASN A 48 17.32 0.03 20.39
N LYS A 49 17.73 -1.08 19.77
CA LYS A 49 18.89 -1.15 18.87
C LYS A 49 18.72 -0.24 17.65
N LEU A 50 17.57 -0.28 17.01
CA LEU A 50 17.29 0.54 15.83
C LEU A 50 17.21 2.02 16.18
N CYS A 51 16.50 2.39 17.25
CA CYS A 51 16.44 3.76 17.73
C CYS A 51 17.82 4.31 18.07
N GLY A 52 18.66 3.53 18.77
CA GLY A 52 20.03 3.91 19.11
C GLY A 52 20.92 4.12 17.89
N TYR A 53 20.93 3.16 16.97
CA TYR A 53 21.77 3.24 15.76
C TYR A 53 21.32 4.37 14.82
N LEU A 54 20.01 4.51 14.60
CA LEU A 54 19.47 5.51 13.69
C LEU A 54 19.39 6.90 14.34
N SER A 55 19.58 7.01 15.66
CA SER A 55 19.38 8.23 16.45
C SER A 55 17.98 8.82 16.23
N VAL A 56 16.95 7.99 16.42
CA VAL A 56 15.54 8.35 16.29
C VAL A 56 14.76 7.84 17.49
N THR A 57 13.63 8.48 17.79
CA THR A 57 12.65 8.03 18.77
C THR A 57 11.75 6.93 18.20
N PRO A 58 11.07 6.13 19.05
CA PRO A 58 10.07 5.19 18.57
C PRO A 58 8.97 5.82 17.72
N GLY A 59 8.54 7.06 18.03
CA GLY A 59 7.50 7.77 17.26
C GLY A 59 7.96 8.27 15.90
N GLU A 60 9.26 8.50 15.71
CA GLU A 60 9.83 8.78 14.39
C GLU A 60 9.97 7.52 13.54
N LEU A 61 10.21 6.36 14.17
CA LEU A 61 10.32 5.06 13.50
C LEU A 61 8.96 4.43 13.19
N PHE A 62 7.98 4.61 14.08
CA PHE A 62 6.63 4.07 13.96
C PHE A 62 5.60 5.16 14.22
N ALA A 63 4.85 5.52 13.18
CA ALA A 63 3.75 6.46 13.29
C ALA A 63 2.45 5.72 13.56
N TYR A 64 1.66 6.23 14.51
CA TYR A 64 0.33 5.71 14.80
C TYR A 64 -0.72 6.60 14.16
N TYR A 65 -1.64 5.96 13.45
CA TYR A 65 -2.84 6.59 12.90
C TYR A 65 -4.06 5.87 13.47
N ASP A 66 -4.98 6.63 14.05
CA ASP A 66 -6.28 6.11 14.50
C ASP A 66 -7.21 5.97 13.29
N ILE A 67 -6.88 5.00 12.43
CA ILE A 67 -7.58 4.53 11.24
C ILE A 67 -7.13 3.07 11.01
N ASP A 68 -8.07 2.18 10.72
CA ASP A 68 -7.81 0.78 10.40
C ASP A 68 -8.76 0.36 9.29
N VAL A 69 -8.22 -0.23 8.22
CA VAL A 69 -9.02 -0.83 7.14
C VAL A 69 -9.57 -2.17 7.65
N VAL A 70 -10.88 -2.35 7.59
CA VAL A 70 -11.56 -3.57 8.03
C VAL A 70 -12.11 -4.40 6.87
N GLU A 71 -12.28 -3.77 5.72
CA GLU A 71 -12.82 -4.39 4.53
C GLU A 71 -12.17 -3.76 3.30
N THR A 72 -11.64 -4.62 2.42
CA THR A 72 -11.26 -4.27 1.05
C THR A 72 -11.82 -5.35 0.15
N VAL A 73 -12.89 -5.02 -0.57
CA VAL A 73 -13.56 -5.91 -1.52
C VAL A 73 -13.21 -5.44 -2.92
N ILE A 74 -12.86 -6.39 -3.78
CA ILE A 74 -12.59 -6.17 -5.20
C ILE A 74 -13.27 -7.29 -5.95
N ASP A 75 -14.18 -6.91 -6.83
CA ASP A 75 -14.99 -7.81 -7.64
C ASP A 75 -14.74 -7.48 -9.11
N PHE A 76 -13.95 -8.34 -9.77
CA PHE A 76 -13.80 -8.30 -11.21
C PHE A 76 -15.09 -8.75 -11.89
N GLU A 77 -15.59 -7.98 -12.84
CA GLU A 77 -16.70 -8.46 -13.69
C GLU A 77 -16.21 -9.69 -14.45
N SER A 78 -17.06 -10.72 -14.56
CA SER A 78 -16.67 -12.07 -15.02
C SER A 78 -15.68 -12.04 -16.19
N ILE A 79 -14.41 -12.26 -15.85
CA ILE A 79 -13.31 -12.31 -16.80
C ILE A 79 -13.43 -13.66 -17.52
N ASP A 80 -13.96 -13.67 -18.73
CA ASP A 80 -13.73 -14.81 -19.62
C ASP A 80 -12.22 -14.83 -19.93
N ALA A 81 -11.56 -15.99 -19.85
CA ALA A 81 -10.11 -16.13 -20.03
C ALA A 81 -9.56 -15.63 -21.39
N VAL A 82 -10.45 -15.21 -22.30
CA VAL A 82 -10.15 -14.61 -23.60
C VAL A 82 -10.11 -13.07 -23.55
N SER A 83 -10.82 -12.42 -22.62
CA SER A 83 -10.97 -10.95 -22.53
C SER A 83 -9.90 -10.24 -21.69
N MET A 84 -9.06 -10.97 -20.97
CA MET A 84 -7.94 -10.40 -20.18
C MET A 84 -6.90 -9.61 -20.99
N LYS A 85 -6.99 -9.63 -22.32
CA LYS A 85 -5.94 -9.11 -23.19
C LYS A 85 -6.09 -7.62 -23.54
N GLU A 86 -7.18 -6.96 -23.14
CA GLU A 86 -7.41 -5.58 -23.56
C GLU A 86 -8.05 -4.69 -22.49
N TYR A 87 -9.03 -5.16 -21.73
CA TYR A 87 -9.75 -4.34 -20.75
C TYR A 87 -10.40 -5.21 -19.67
N SER A 88 -9.97 -5.06 -18.41
CA SER A 88 -10.50 -5.85 -17.30
C SER A 88 -11.15 -4.95 -16.25
N PRO A 89 -12.48 -4.72 -16.31
CA PRO A 89 -13.19 -3.88 -15.37
C PRO A 89 -13.41 -4.58 -14.04
N PHE A 90 -13.43 -3.80 -12.97
CA PHE A 90 -13.77 -4.24 -11.63
C PHE A 90 -14.46 -3.15 -10.84
N THR A 91 -15.15 -3.57 -9.79
CA THR A 91 -15.67 -2.67 -8.77
C THR A 91 -15.04 -3.03 -7.44
N GLY A 92 -15.07 -2.09 -6.51
CA GLY A 92 -14.59 -2.36 -5.17
C GLY A 92 -15.11 -1.40 -4.12
N ARG A 93 -14.81 -1.76 -2.89
CA ARG A 93 -15.21 -1.03 -1.70
C ARG A 93 -14.12 -1.14 -0.66
N ILE A 94 -13.87 -0.03 0.02
CA ILE A 94 -13.05 0.01 1.22
C ILE A 94 -13.87 0.55 2.39
N ALA A 95 -13.70 -0.07 3.55
CA ALA A 95 -14.32 0.36 4.80
C ALA A 95 -13.32 0.39 5.95
N PHE A 96 -13.58 1.30 6.89
CA PHE A 96 -12.70 1.58 8.02
C PHE A 96 -13.39 1.23 9.34
N ALA A 97 -12.62 0.82 10.35
CA ALA A 97 -13.13 0.52 11.69
C ALA A 97 -13.69 1.78 12.37
N GLN A 98 -13.00 2.91 12.20
CA GLN A 98 -13.32 4.16 12.85
C GLN A 98 -14.43 4.86 12.08
N SER A 99 -15.59 5.03 12.73
CA SER A 99 -16.79 5.68 12.18
C SER A 99 -16.59 7.09 11.61
N LYS A 100 -15.51 7.77 11.98
CA LYS A 100 -15.15 9.10 11.44
C LYS A 100 -14.67 9.06 9.99
N TYR A 101 -14.23 7.90 9.50
CA TYR A 101 -13.89 7.71 8.08
C TYR A 101 -15.03 6.97 7.39
N PRO A 102 -15.69 7.60 6.39
CA PRO A 102 -16.71 6.92 5.62
C PRO A 102 -16.07 5.83 4.75
N SER A 103 -16.77 4.72 4.58
CA SER A 103 -16.45 3.81 3.49
C SER A 103 -16.68 4.48 2.14
N PHE A 104 -15.93 4.06 1.12
CA PHE A 104 -16.18 4.49 -0.25
C PHE A 104 -16.10 3.33 -1.23
N THR A 105 -16.73 3.52 -2.37
CA THR A 105 -16.73 2.61 -3.51
C THR A 105 -15.87 3.17 -4.62
N PHE A 106 -15.40 2.28 -5.48
CA PHE A 106 -14.67 2.65 -6.68
C PHE A 106 -14.99 1.69 -7.82
N GLU A 107 -14.90 2.20 -9.03
CA GLU A 107 -14.84 1.40 -10.26
C GLU A 107 -13.40 1.47 -10.76
N GLY A 108 -12.93 0.45 -11.46
CA GLY A 108 -11.63 0.49 -12.08
C GLY A 108 -11.54 -0.40 -13.30
N HIS A 109 -10.50 -0.20 -14.09
CA HIS A 109 -10.12 -1.11 -15.15
C HIS A 109 -8.61 -1.23 -15.26
N LEU A 110 -8.20 -2.36 -15.82
CA LEU A 110 -6.81 -2.63 -16.16
C LEU A 110 -6.69 -2.81 -17.66
N ASP A 111 -5.73 -2.09 -18.24
CA ASP A 111 -5.33 -2.22 -19.63
C ASP A 111 -3.97 -2.95 -19.68
N ASP A 112 -3.85 -3.98 -20.52
CA ASP A 112 -2.60 -4.72 -20.74
C ASP A 112 -1.65 -3.82 -21.56
N ASP A 113 -0.58 -3.30 -20.94
CA ASP A 113 0.47 -2.63 -21.70
C ASP A 113 1.21 -3.71 -22.51
N ARG A 114 1.65 -3.36 -23.72
CA ARG A 114 2.17 -4.31 -24.74
C ARG A 114 3.46 -5.04 -24.30
N HIS A 115 3.90 -4.82 -23.07
CA HIS A 115 4.89 -5.55 -22.29
C HIS A 115 4.18 -6.57 -21.41
N LYS A 116 4.06 -7.82 -21.90
CA LYS A 116 3.45 -8.96 -21.19
C LYS A 116 3.58 -8.86 -19.66
N HIS A 117 2.45 -8.96 -18.95
CA HIS A 117 2.32 -8.98 -17.49
C HIS A 117 2.32 -7.61 -16.77
N GLU A 118 2.46 -6.49 -17.48
CA GLU A 118 2.38 -5.14 -16.91
C GLU A 118 1.03 -4.48 -17.24
N TYR A 119 0.29 -4.04 -16.22
CA TYR A 119 -1.07 -3.53 -16.38
C TYR A 119 -1.18 -2.06 -15.95
N ASP A 120 -1.71 -1.22 -16.84
CA ASP A 120 -2.10 0.15 -16.55
C ASP A 120 -3.43 0.17 -15.80
N LEU A 121 -3.44 0.80 -14.63
CA LEU A 121 -4.59 0.85 -13.73
C LEU A 121 -5.26 2.23 -13.77
N ALA A 122 -6.56 2.24 -14.05
CA ALA A 122 -7.41 3.41 -13.85
C ALA A 122 -8.43 3.14 -12.73
N LEU A 123 -8.47 4.03 -11.74
CA LEU A 123 -9.40 3.99 -10.60
C LEU A 123 -10.33 5.21 -10.63
N TYR A 124 -11.63 4.96 -10.57
CA TYR A 124 -12.70 5.96 -10.45
C TYR A 124 -13.28 5.89 -9.05
N ILE A 125 -12.83 6.80 -8.18
CA ILE A 125 -13.29 6.88 -6.80
C ILE A 125 -14.67 7.56 -6.78
N ASP A 126 -15.66 6.92 -6.16
CA ASP A 126 -17.02 7.48 -5.98
C ASP A 126 -17.07 8.48 -4.82
N LEU A 127 -16.14 9.44 -4.85
CA LEU A 127 -16.05 10.59 -3.96
C LEU A 127 -15.51 11.79 -4.74
N PRO A 128 -15.91 13.03 -4.41
CA PRO A 128 -15.26 14.22 -4.93
C PRO A 128 -13.79 14.28 -4.49
N ARG A 129 -12.90 14.78 -5.35
CA ARG A 129 -11.46 14.86 -5.09
C ARG A 129 -11.15 15.54 -3.75
N ASP A 130 -11.77 16.69 -3.49
CA ASP A 130 -11.59 17.44 -2.24
C ASP A 130 -11.96 16.61 -1.01
N LYS A 131 -13.04 15.82 -1.08
CA LYS A 131 -13.46 14.97 0.04
C LYS A 131 -12.51 13.80 0.27
N TYR A 132 -11.97 13.21 -0.80
CA TYR A 132 -11.00 12.13 -0.70
C TYR A 132 -9.69 12.62 -0.06
N LEU A 133 -9.12 13.72 -0.57
CA LEU A 133 -7.87 14.27 -0.05
C LEU A 133 -7.97 14.70 1.43
N HIS A 134 -9.12 15.24 1.84
CA HIS A 134 -9.36 15.63 3.24
C HIS A 134 -9.88 14.50 4.13
N MET A 135 -10.07 13.29 3.58
CA MET A 135 -10.51 12.13 4.36
C MET A 135 -9.38 11.62 5.25
N PHE A 136 -8.13 11.74 4.80
CA PHE A 136 -6.98 11.17 5.47
C PHE A 136 -6.21 12.23 6.28
N PRO A 137 -5.67 11.86 7.45
CA PRO A 137 -4.90 12.77 8.29
C PRO A 137 -3.69 13.45 7.63
N ASP A 138 -2.98 12.74 6.75
CA ASP A 138 -1.84 13.22 5.98
C ASP A 138 -1.55 12.29 4.79
N ASP A 139 -0.64 12.72 3.90
CA ASP A 139 -0.26 11.98 2.69
C ASP A 139 0.34 10.58 3.01
N VAL A 140 0.95 10.39 4.19
CA VAL A 140 1.58 9.10 4.56
C VAL A 140 0.53 8.01 4.71
N ILE A 141 -0.60 8.36 5.32
CA ILE A 141 -1.71 7.42 5.45
C ILE A 141 -2.48 7.26 4.15
N GLU A 142 -2.64 8.32 3.35
CA GLU A 142 -3.21 8.24 2.00
C GLU A 142 -2.43 7.25 1.13
N ASP A 143 -1.11 7.45 0.99
CA ASP A 143 -0.20 6.56 0.26
C ASP A 143 -0.32 5.11 0.74
N HIS A 144 -0.46 4.90 2.05
CA HIS A 144 -0.57 3.56 2.61
C HIS A 144 -1.89 2.88 2.22
N ILE A 145 -3.01 3.62 2.24
CA ILE A 145 -4.30 3.10 1.80
C ILE A 145 -4.29 2.78 0.31
N GLU A 146 -3.68 3.62 -0.51
CA GLU A 146 -3.53 3.38 -1.94
C GLU A 146 -2.69 2.14 -2.22
N ASN A 147 -1.54 1.99 -1.56
CA ASN A 147 -0.71 0.79 -1.69
C ASN A 147 -1.45 -0.48 -1.26
N LEU A 148 -2.25 -0.43 -0.18
CA LEU A 148 -3.11 -1.54 0.22
C LEU A 148 -4.14 -1.91 -0.86
N LEU A 149 -4.72 -0.92 -1.54
CA LEU A 149 -5.61 -1.14 -2.67
C LEU A 149 -4.86 -1.81 -3.83
N PHE A 150 -3.69 -1.30 -4.20
CA PHE A 150 -2.87 -1.85 -5.28
C PHE A 150 -2.44 -3.28 -5.02
N GLU A 151 -1.93 -3.57 -3.81
CA GLU A 151 -1.58 -4.93 -3.40
C GLU A 151 -2.80 -5.85 -3.47
N ARG A 152 -4.00 -5.37 -3.09
CA ARG A 152 -5.21 -6.18 -3.17
C ARG A 152 -5.64 -6.44 -4.62
N ILE A 153 -5.54 -5.45 -5.50
CA ILE A 153 -5.80 -5.59 -6.94
C ILE A 153 -4.84 -6.62 -7.54
N ILE A 154 -3.53 -6.47 -7.31
CA ILE A 154 -2.51 -7.40 -7.81
C ILE A 154 -2.78 -8.82 -7.31
N ASN A 155 -3.07 -9.00 -6.02
CA ASN A 155 -3.37 -10.33 -5.46
C ASN A 155 -4.59 -10.99 -6.12
N GLU A 156 -5.60 -10.20 -6.49
CA GLU A 156 -6.75 -10.72 -7.23
C GLU A 156 -6.40 -11.03 -8.69
N LEU A 157 -5.56 -10.22 -9.34
CA LEU A 157 -5.03 -10.49 -10.69
C LEU A 157 -4.14 -11.73 -10.74
N SER A 158 -3.36 -11.99 -9.70
CA SER A 158 -2.49 -13.17 -9.60
C SER A 158 -3.22 -14.50 -9.68
N LYS A 159 -4.56 -14.51 -9.56
CA LYS A 159 -5.40 -15.69 -9.83
C LYS A 159 -5.44 -16.05 -11.32
N TYR A 160 -5.09 -15.10 -12.18
CA TYR A 160 -5.17 -15.21 -13.63
C TYR A 160 -3.82 -15.01 -14.32
N ASP A 161 -2.99 -14.09 -13.81
CA ASP A 161 -1.62 -13.84 -14.26
C ASP A 161 -0.68 -13.74 -13.04
N ASP A 162 0.12 -14.78 -12.81
CA ASP A 162 1.02 -14.90 -11.65
C ASP A 162 2.22 -13.95 -11.68
N GLN A 163 2.47 -13.31 -12.82
CA GLN A 163 3.52 -12.33 -13.03
C GLN A 163 2.99 -10.90 -13.12
N ALA A 164 1.70 -10.69 -12.84
CA ALA A 164 1.07 -9.38 -12.94
C ALA A 164 1.77 -8.33 -12.08
N GLU A 165 2.17 -7.24 -12.71
CA GLU A 165 2.68 -6.02 -12.09
C GLU A 165 1.83 -4.83 -12.55
N LEU A 166 1.75 -3.78 -11.73
CA LEU A 166 1.10 -2.53 -12.13
C LEU A 166 2.13 -1.60 -12.76
N GLY A 167 1.82 -1.11 -13.96
CA GLY A 167 2.56 -0.09 -14.68
C GLY A 167 2.17 1.30 -14.18
N SER A 168 1.42 2.05 -14.99
CA SER A 168 0.90 3.36 -14.57
C SER A 168 -0.39 3.24 -13.75
N VAL A 169 -0.59 4.16 -12.81
CA VAL A 169 -1.82 4.27 -12.03
C VAL A 169 -2.41 5.67 -12.19
N THR A 170 -3.68 5.74 -12.56
CA THR A 170 -4.41 7.00 -12.72
C THR A 170 -5.66 7.02 -11.84
N PHE A 171 -5.83 8.12 -11.11
CA PHE A 171 -7.02 8.37 -10.29
C PHE A 171 -7.95 9.39 -10.93
N PHE A 172 -9.23 9.02 -10.97
CA PHE A 172 -10.36 9.85 -11.32
C PHE A 172 -11.32 9.92 -10.13
N TYR A 173 -12.02 11.03 -9.99
CA TYR A 173 -12.94 11.29 -8.90
C TYR A 173 -14.34 11.58 -9.43
N SER A 174 -15.36 11.48 -8.58
CA SER A 174 -16.76 11.66 -9.00
C SER A 174 -17.06 13.03 -9.62
N ASP A 175 -16.26 14.04 -9.31
CA ASP A 175 -16.32 15.40 -9.83
C ASP A 175 -15.47 15.64 -11.09
N ASP A 176 -14.71 14.64 -11.55
CA ASP A 176 -14.02 14.66 -12.85
C ASP A 176 -14.98 14.29 -14.02
N LYS A 177 -16.24 13.91 -13.73
CA LYS A 177 -17.27 13.53 -14.70
C LYS A 177 -18.08 14.72 -15.25
#